data_AF-A0A7Y2EHH1-F1
#
_entry.id   AF-A0A7Y2EHH1-F1
#
_cell.length_a   1.000
_cell.length_b   1.000
_cell.length_c   1.000
_cell.angle_alpha   90.00
_cell.angle_beta   90.00
_cell.angle_gamma   90.00
#
_symmetry.space_group_name_H-M   'P 1'
#
loop_
_entity.id
_entity.type
_entity.pdbx_description
1 polymer ?
#
loop_
_entity_poly.entity_id
_entity_poly.type
_entity_poly.pdbx_seq_one_letter_code
_entity_poly.pdbx_strand_id
1 'polypeptide(L)'
;GMVYVEHNWGSAIYQSNQYNAQMGAWVCSPGDVNGDGKGDVAYGAPYWNANLGGEGAYWVRLVGSTGSWVRYGTQRSAHLGTCLAGGDYNGDGFADLGIAEPWFNNNNVTNVGRVFTYLGGGNTYYKQMPYESQLKKHNGENLGRLGRSDLGTKVTLHVERAGTAAGREQVRLEWWCRPFLDGLGHDQLSRDYTAWMPTNGPAAYGSSVPITQVISGLTPNTMYSLQWRVKSKSPYFPSTRWLCLDASGRGQADFRTAPGTVSVGDEPVLTLQPMAAFPNPFSSRTQVQFDVKETGPVSLRVLDVSGRLVRTLVDETRFSGNHESAWDGIDEHGQHVAAGVYFAHLETTEGKSVQRLTLVR
;
A
#
# COMPACT_ATOMS: atom_id res chain seq x y z
N GLY A 1 34.19 31.95 -8.30
CA GLY A 1 34.07 31.83 -6.83
C GLY A 1 33.65 30.43 -6.52
N MET A 2 34.40 29.73 -5.65
CA MET A 2 34.11 28.35 -5.28
C MET A 2 32.97 28.33 -4.25
N VAL A 3 31.93 27.54 -4.52
CA VAL A 3 30.86 27.26 -3.55
C VAL A 3 31.24 25.97 -2.82
N TYR A 4 31.46 26.06 -1.51
CA TYR A 4 31.77 24.93 -0.65
C TYR A 4 30.49 24.39 -0.01
N VAL A 5 30.28 23.08 -0.12
CA VAL A 5 29.38 22.32 0.76
C VAL A 5 30.19 21.13 1.26
N GLU A 6 30.70 21.21 2.48
CA GLU A 6 31.39 20.10 3.14
C GLU A 6 30.47 19.39 4.13
N HIS A 7 30.27 18.09 3.92
CA HIS A 7 29.89 17.15 4.97
C HIS A 7 30.82 15.92 4.89
N ASN A 8 31.52 15.65 5.99
CA ASN A 8 32.63 14.69 6.11
C ASN A 8 32.21 13.22 5.94
N TRP A 9 32.15 12.75 4.69
CA TRP A 9 32.27 11.33 4.33
C TRP A 9 33.12 11.25 3.05
N GLY A 10 34.43 11.02 3.19
CA GLY A 10 35.38 10.79 2.06
C GLY A 10 35.17 11.72 0.86
N SER A 11 35.62 12.98 0.96
CA SER A 11 35.42 13.99 -0.08
C SER A 11 36.10 13.61 -1.40
N ALA A 12 35.31 13.20 -2.39
CA ALA A 12 35.77 13.11 -3.76
C ALA A 12 35.68 14.51 -4.40
N ILE A 13 36.83 15.18 -4.52
CA ILE A 13 36.93 16.47 -5.22
C ILE A 13 37.06 16.20 -6.71
N TYR A 14 36.15 16.76 -7.51
CA TYR A 14 36.19 16.68 -8.96
C TYR A 14 36.49 18.07 -9.54
N GLN A 15 37.49 18.14 -10.41
CA GLN A 15 37.90 19.37 -11.09
C GLN A 15 37.89 19.15 -12.61
N SER A 16 37.51 20.17 -13.35
CA SER A 16 37.51 20.12 -14.82
C SER A 16 38.91 20.09 -15.42
N ASN A 17 39.90 20.61 -14.68
CA ASN A 17 41.27 20.88 -15.16
C ASN A 17 41.33 21.71 -16.44
N GLN A 18 40.27 22.48 -16.70
CA GLN A 18 40.18 23.35 -17.87
C GLN A 18 39.84 24.77 -17.43
N TYR A 19 40.68 25.70 -17.90
CA TYR A 19 40.51 27.12 -17.64
C TYR A 19 39.12 27.60 -18.08
N ASN A 20 38.44 28.28 -17.16
CA ASN A 20 37.13 28.90 -17.38
C ASN A 20 36.00 27.95 -17.81
N ALA A 21 36.12 26.62 -17.63
CA ALA A 21 35.03 25.69 -17.97
C ALA A 21 33.76 25.89 -17.12
N GLN A 22 33.89 26.54 -15.96
CA GLN A 22 32.82 26.79 -15.00
C GLN A 22 32.09 25.51 -14.54
N MET A 23 32.84 24.43 -14.35
CA MET A 23 32.28 23.18 -13.82
C MET A 23 31.72 23.40 -12.42
N GLY A 24 30.49 22.94 -12.19
CA GLY A 24 29.79 23.13 -10.92
C GLY A 24 29.13 24.50 -10.77
N ALA A 25 29.14 25.35 -11.81
CA ALA A 25 28.34 26.58 -11.81
C ALA A 25 26.83 26.28 -11.76
N TRP A 26 26.44 25.11 -12.25
CA TRP A 26 25.08 24.60 -12.22
C TRP A 26 25.12 23.18 -11.67
N VAL A 27 24.34 22.94 -10.61
CA VAL A 27 24.27 21.65 -9.93
C VAL A 27 22.80 21.37 -9.62
N CYS A 28 22.38 20.13 -9.79
CA CYS A 28 21.09 19.67 -9.29
C CYS A 28 21.22 18.24 -8.75
N SER A 29 20.32 17.88 -7.84
CA SER A 29 20.09 16.47 -7.52
C SER A 29 18.91 16.00 -8.38
N PRO A 30 19.14 15.16 -9.41
CA PRO A 30 18.05 14.57 -10.16
C PRO A 30 17.16 13.64 -9.33
N GLY A 31 17.67 13.09 -8.24
CA GLY A 31 17.09 11.94 -7.54
C GLY A 31 17.85 10.66 -7.89
N ASP A 32 17.26 9.49 -7.66
CA ASP A 32 17.85 8.18 -7.92
C ASP A 32 17.66 7.78 -9.40
N VAL A 33 18.64 8.10 -10.26
CA VAL A 33 18.49 7.94 -11.73
C VAL A 33 18.76 6.51 -12.18
N ASN A 34 19.48 5.73 -11.36
CA ASN A 34 19.88 4.35 -11.68
C ASN A 34 19.10 3.29 -10.87
N GLY A 35 18.28 3.69 -9.90
CA GLY A 35 17.51 2.78 -9.05
C GLY A 35 18.36 2.08 -7.98
N ASP A 36 19.48 2.63 -7.56
CA ASP A 36 20.32 2.02 -6.51
C ASP A 36 19.91 2.43 -5.09
N GLY A 37 18.82 3.18 -4.97
CA GLY A 37 18.26 3.64 -3.72
C GLY A 37 19.00 4.85 -3.14
N LYS A 38 19.94 5.45 -3.86
CA LYS A 38 20.64 6.68 -3.45
C LYS A 38 20.34 7.79 -4.46
N GLY A 39 20.12 8.99 -3.94
CA GLY A 39 19.99 10.16 -4.80
C GLY A 39 21.32 10.50 -5.48
N ASP A 40 21.27 10.78 -6.76
CA ASP A 40 22.42 11.11 -7.60
C ASP A 40 22.64 12.62 -7.70
N VAL A 41 23.78 12.98 -8.31
CA VAL A 41 24.19 14.38 -8.50
C VAL A 41 24.51 14.64 -9.96
N ALA A 42 23.95 15.71 -10.52
CA ALA A 42 24.30 16.20 -11.85
C ALA A 42 24.89 17.61 -11.77
N TYR A 43 25.89 17.89 -12.61
CA TYR A 43 26.52 19.20 -12.68
C TYR A 43 26.99 19.56 -14.09
N GLY A 44 26.94 20.85 -14.41
CA GLY A 44 27.26 21.40 -15.71
C GLY A 44 28.61 22.13 -15.73
N ALA A 45 29.21 22.20 -16.92
CA ALA A 45 30.34 23.06 -17.26
C ALA A 45 30.04 23.77 -18.59
N PRO A 46 29.30 24.89 -18.57
CA PRO A 46 28.78 25.54 -19.79
C PRO A 46 29.85 26.02 -20.76
N TYR A 47 31.06 26.27 -20.28
CA TYR A 47 32.16 26.79 -21.07
C TYR A 47 33.22 25.73 -21.34
N TRP A 48 32.87 24.46 -21.15
CA TRP A 48 33.74 23.35 -21.47
C TRP A 48 34.05 23.30 -22.97
N ASN A 49 35.33 23.05 -23.28
CA ASN A 49 35.91 22.90 -24.61
C ASN A 49 36.44 21.46 -24.75
N ALA A 50 35.68 20.55 -25.33
CA ALA A 50 36.14 19.21 -25.67
C ALA A 50 36.94 19.25 -26.98
N ASN A 51 36.29 19.67 -28.07
CA ASN A 51 36.89 19.83 -29.41
C ASN A 51 36.45 21.12 -30.11
N LEU A 52 35.42 21.78 -29.58
CA LEU A 52 34.92 23.07 -30.05
C LEU A 52 35.21 24.12 -28.97
N GLY A 53 34.87 25.38 -29.22
CA GLY A 53 34.96 26.42 -28.20
C GLY A 53 33.58 26.67 -27.58
N GLY A 54 33.39 26.40 -26.30
CA GLY A 54 32.17 26.70 -25.54
C GLY A 54 30.98 25.81 -25.91
N GLU A 55 31.22 24.59 -26.37
CA GLU A 55 30.14 23.61 -26.57
C GLU A 55 29.47 23.21 -25.26
N GLY A 56 30.20 23.29 -24.15
CA GLY A 56 29.71 22.93 -22.84
C GLY A 56 29.64 21.42 -22.61
N ALA A 57 29.38 21.05 -21.35
CA ALA A 57 29.28 19.65 -20.94
C ALA A 57 28.44 19.53 -19.66
N TYR A 58 27.95 18.32 -19.41
CA TYR A 58 27.39 17.95 -18.11
C TYR A 58 27.84 16.55 -17.70
N TRP A 59 27.82 16.32 -16.40
CA TRP A 59 28.10 15.04 -15.77
C TRP A 59 26.93 14.62 -14.91
N VAL A 60 26.71 13.31 -14.85
CA VAL A 60 25.86 12.65 -13.87
C VAL A 60 26.75 11.71 -13.08
N ARG A 61 26.74 11.86 -11.75
CA ARG A 61 27.50 11.05 -10.82
C ARG A 61 26.53 10.17 -10.05
N LEU A 62 26.75 8.87 -10.16
CA LEU A 62 25.96 7.87 -9.46
C LEU A 62 26.51 7.69 -8.05
N VAL A 63 25.71 8.03 -7.04
CA VAL A 63 26.18 8.06 -5.64
C VAL A 63 26.26 6.65 -5.09
N GLY A 64 27.45 6.24 -4.63
CA GLY A 64 27.66 4.89 -4.10
C GLY A 64 28.00 3.84 -5.15
N SER A 65 28.20 4.25 -6.41
CA SER A 65 28.90 3.47 -7.43
C SER A 65 30.11 4.25 -7.98
N THR A 66 30.97 3.58 -8.75
CA THR A 66 32.06 4.26 -9.48
C THR A 66 31.59 4.87 -10.80
N GLY A 67 30.31 4.68 -11.15
CA GLY A 67 29.70 5.13 -12.40
C GLY A 67 29.63 6.65 -12.50
N SER A 68 30.11 7.18 -13.62
CA SER A 68 29.97 8.58 -13.99
C SER A 68 29.74 8.66 -15.48
N TRP A 69 28.74 9.42 -15.88
CA TRP A 69 28.46 9.67 -17.29
C TRP A 69 28.75 11.13 -17.59
N VAL A 70 29.31 11.37 -18.77
CA VAL A 70 29.59 12.71 -19.28
C VAL A 70 29.01 12.83 -20.68
N ARG A 71 28.49 14.01 -20.99
CA ARG A 71 28.11 14.36 -22.35
C ARG A 71 28.66 15.73 -22.70
N TYR A 72 29.25 15.79 -23.88
CA TYR A 72 29.79 17.01 -24.46
C TYR A 72 28.79 17.61 -25.45
N GLY A 73 28.77 18.94 -25.53
CA GLY A 73 28.05 19.66 -26.56
C GLY A 73 28.58 19.33 -27.94
N THR A 74 27.77 19.59 -28.96
CA THR A 74 28.08 19.24 -30.36
C THR A 74 28.25 20.47 -31.23
N GLN A 75 28.11 21.67 -30.66
CA GLN A 75 28.14 22.92 -31.39
C GLN A 75 28.92 23.98 -30.61
N ARG A 76 29.74 24.74 -31.32
CA ARG A 76 30.54 25.84 -30.77
C ARG A 76 29.62 26.87 -30.11
N SER A 77 30.01 27.34 -28.92
CA SER A 77 29.33 28.40 -28.16
C SER A 77 27.85 28.12 -27.90
N ALA A 78 27.46 26.85 -27.84
CA ALA A 78 26.08 26.45 -27.54
C ALA A 78 25.82 26.32 -26.03
N HIS A 79 26.88 26.18 -25.24
CA HIS A 79 26.89 26.19 -23.78
C HIS A 79 25.99 25.13 -23.12
N LEU A 80 26.13 23.87 -23.54
CA LEU A 80 25.45 22.74 -22.90
C LEU A 80 25.79 22.67 -21.39
N GLY A 81 24.77 22.45 -20.56
CA GLY A 81 24.94 22.36 -19.11
C GLY A 81 24.80 23.70 -18.39
N THR A 82 24.25 24.73 -19.06
CA THR A 82 23.94 26.05 -18.45
C THR A 82 22.76 26.00 -17.48
N CYS A 83 21.92 24.97 -17.50
CA CYS A 83 20.88 24.80 -16.49
C CYS A 83 20.55 23.31 -16.40
N LEU A 84 20.25 22.85 -15.20
CA LEU A 84 19.91 21.47 -14.90
C LEU A 84 18.65 21.44 -14.04
N ALA A 85 17.75 20.52 -14.34
CA ALA A 85 16.55 20.29 -13.54
C ALA A 85 16.38 18.79 -13.31
N GLY A 86 16.15 18.41 -12.05
CA GLY A 86 15.79 17.04 -11.67
C GLY A 86 14.28 16.87 -11.57
N GLY A 87 13.78 15.65 -11.74
CA GLY A 87 12.37 15.33 -11.56
C GLY A 87 12.02 13.95 -12.09
N ASP A 88 10.87 13.40 -11.75
CA ASP A 88 10.30 12.23 -12.45
C ASP A 88 9.33 12.75 -13.52
N TYR A 89 9.83 12.96 -14.73
CA TYR A 89 9.09 13.65 -15.81
C TYR A 89 8.09 12.73 -16.48
N ASN A 90 8.39 11.44 -16.56
CA ASN A 90 7.53 10.45 -17.22
C ASN A 90 6.65 9.65 -16.22
N GLY A 91 6.89 9.78 -14.91
CA GLY A 91 6.12 9.14 -13.85
C GLY A 91 6.41 7.64 -13.71
N ASP A 92 7.60 7.19 -14.10
CA ASP A 92 8.01 5.78 -14.05
C ASP A 92 8.64 5.36 -12.70
N GLY A 93 8.88 6.33 -11.82
CA GLY A 93 9.44 6.12 -10.49
C GLY A 93 10.96 6.24 -10.42
N PHE A 94 11.65 6.47 -11.54
CA PHE A 94 13.06 6.83 -11.58
C PHE A 94 13.22 8.35 -11.71
N ALA A 95 14.40 8.84 -11.32
CA ALA A 95 14.73 10.24 -11.54
C ALA A 95 15.17 10.50 -12.98
N ASP A 96 14.62 11.56 -13.56
CA ASP A 96 14.96 12.13 -14.84
C ASP A 96 15.74 13.45 -14.69
N LEU A 97 16.38 13.86 -15.78
CA LEU A 97 17.22 15.05 -15.82
C LEU A 97 16.98 15.86 -17.10
N GLY A 98 16.64 17.14 -16.94
CA GLY A 98 16.62 18.13 -17.99
C GLY A 98 17.92 18.93 -18.03
N ILE A 99 18.50 19.14 -19.21
CA ILE A 99 19.74 19.88 -19.41
C ILE A 99 19.57 20.92 -20.52
N ALA A 100 19.83 22.18 -20.20
CA ALA A 100 19.74 23.27 -21.17
C ALA A 100 21.02 23.44 -22.00
N GLU A 101 20.83 23.76 -23.28
CA GLU A 101 21.84 24.25 -24.23
C GLU A 101 21.27 25.51 -24.90
N PRO A 102 21.38 26.68 -24.23
CA PRO A 102 20.59 27.87 -24.56
C PRO A 102 20.95 28.52 -25.89
N TRP A 103 22.18 28.34 -26.37
CA TRP A 103 22.69 29.00 -27.57
C TRP A 103 22.79 28.05 -28.76
N PHE A 104 22.06 26.94 -28.72
CA PHE A 104 21.98 26.01 -29.83
C PHE A 104 21.37 26.67 -31.08
N ASN A 105 22.00 26.46 -32.22
CA ASN A 105 21.54 26.83 -33.56
C ASN A 105 20.93 25.59 -34.23
N ASN A 106 19.72 25.74 -34.76
CA ASN A 106 19.11 24.77 -35.67
C ASN A 106 19.40 25.19 -37.13
N ASN A 107 19.16 24.31 -38.10
CA ASN A 107 19.51 24.48 -39.53
C ASN A 107 19.08 25.81 -40.16
N ASN A 108 18.07 26.49 -39.60
CA ASN A 108 17.50 27.71 -40.16
C ASN A 108 17.52 28.92 -39.21
N VAL A 109 17.88 28.75 -37.92
CA VAL A 109 17.75 29.81 -36.91
C VAL A 109 18.87 29.70 -35.89
N THR A 110 19.55 30.82 -35.65
CA THR A 110 20.61 30.94 -34.65
C THR A 110 20.05 31.15 -33.26
N ASN A 111 20.70 30.60 -32.23
CA ASN A 111 20.38 30.78 -30.81
C ASN A 111 18.92 30.44 -30.47
N VAL A 112 18.38 29.40 -31.08
CA VAL A 112 17.05 28.87 -30.72
C VAL A 112 17.06 28.22 -29.34
N GLY A 113 18.22 27.73 -28.92
CA GLY A 113 18.35 26.92 -27.72
C GLY A 113 17.71 25.55 -27.88
N ARG A 114 18.06 24.63 -26.99
CA ARG A 114 17.34 23.37 -26.80
C ARG A 114 17.50 22.87 -25.38
N VAL A 115 16.66 21.90 -25.02
CA VAL A 115 16.75 21.15 -23.77
C VAL A 115 16.87 19.67 -24.10
N PHE A 116 17.85 19.01 -23.49
CA PHE A 116 17.95 17.55 -23.49
C PHE A 116 17.23 16.99 -22.28
N THR A 117 16.47 15.93 -22.49
CA THR A 117 15.88 15.14 -21.42
C THR A 117 16.56 13.78 -21.38
N TYR A 118 17.04 13.40 -20.20
CA TYR A 118 17.54 12.07 -19.89
C TYR A 118 16.54 11.38 -18.97
N LEU A 119 16.09 10.18 -19.35
CA LEU A 119 15.18 9.39 -18.55
C LEU A 119 15.97 8.39 -17.69
N GLY A 120 15.65 8.35 -16.39
CA GLY A 120 16.20 7.38 -15.43
C GLY A 120 15.80 5.94 -15.75
N GLY A 121 16.41 4.96 -15.09
CA GLY A 121 16.06 3.54 -15.26
C GLY A 121 16.54 2.88 -16.57
N GLY A 122 17.13 3.67 -17.50
CA GLY A 122 17.75 3.21 -18.74
C GLY A 122 16.83 3.23 -19.97
N ASN A 123 17.41 3.18 -21.18
CA ASN A 123 16.67 3.23 -22.47
C ASN A 123 15.89 1.95 -22.80
N THR A 124 15.91 0.98 -21.89
CA THR A 124 14.92 -0.07 -21.95
C THR A 124 13.59 0.56 -21.61
N TYR A 125 12.71 0.59 -22.61
CA TYR A 125 11.25 0.62 -22.53
C TYR A 125 10.69 -0.47 -21.57
N TYR A 126 11.24 -0.58 -20.36
CA TYR A 126 10.65 -1.36 -19.29
C TYR A 126 9.49 -0.54 -18.78
N LYS A 127 8.39 -0.74 -19.51
CA LYS A 127 7.04 -0.84 -19.00
C LYS A 127 6.83 0.09 -17.82
N GLN A 128 6.14 1.21 -18.11
CA GLN A 128 5.02 1.67 -17.30
C GLN A 128 4.75 0.67 -16.17
N MET A 129 4.92 1.06 -14.88
CA MET A 129 4.60 0.25 -13.69
C MET A 129 3.71 -0.91 -14.12
N PRO A 130 4.22 -2.16 -14.17
CA PRO A 130 3.70 -3.19 -15.04
C PRO A 130 2.19 -3.09 -15.12
N TYR A 131 1.68 -2.79 -16.32
CA TYR A 131 0.31 -3.02 -16.76
C TYR A 131 0.00 -4.53 -16.67
N GLU A 132 0.40 -5.20 -15.59
CA GLU A 132 -0.32 -6.37 -15.13
C GLU A 132 -1.63 -5.81 -14.61
N SER A 133 -2.56 -5.60 -15.55
CA SER A 133 -3.98 -5.75 -15.30
C SER A 133 -4.11 -6.81 -14.23
N GLN A 134 -4.66 -6.46 -13.09
CA GLN A 134 -4.83 -7.30 -11.91
C GLN A 134 -5.35 -8.69 -12.33
N LEU A 135 -4.44 -9.60 -12.66
CA LEU A 135 -4.72 -10.96 -13.15
C LEU A 135 -4.00 -11.98 -12.28
N LYS A 136 -3.27 -11.54 -11.25
CA LYS A 136 -2.62 -12.43 -10.30
C LYS A 136 -3.08 -12.15 -8.86
N LYS A 137 -3.99 -13.04 -8.47
CA LYS A 137 -4.33 -13.57 -7.15
C LYS A 137 -3.45 -13.08 -5.99
N HIS A 138 -4.09 -12.59 -4.94
CA HIS A 138 -3.55 -12.70 -3.58
C HIS A 138 -4.36 -13.80 -2.88
N ASN A 139 -3.73 -14.94 -2.53
CA ASN A 139 -4.31 -16.06 -1.76
C ASN A 139 -5.35 -17.01 -2.43
N GLY A 140 -5.33 -17.17 -3.76
CA GLY A 140 -5.96 -18.35 -4.39
C GLY A 140 -7.46 -18.30 -4.67
N GLU A 141 -8.18 -17.25 -4.28
CA GLU A 141 -9.60 -17.06 -4.65
C GLU A 141 -9.76 -16.33 -5.99
N ASN A 142 -10.90 -16.56 -6.66
CA ASN A 142 -11.21 -16.00 -7.97
C ASN A 142 -11.73 -14.56 -7.84
N LEU A 143 -11.06 -13.59 -8.45
CA LEU A 143 -11.65 -12.27 -8.68
C LEU A 143 -12.88 -12.44 -9.58
N GLY A 144 -14.05 -11.98 -9.11
CA GLY A 144 -15.24 -11.87 -9.94
C GLY A 144 -14.95 -11.12 -11.25
N ARG A 145 -15.44 -11.69 -12.37
CA ARG A 145 -15.37 -11.08 -13.72
C ARG A 145 -15.74 -9.58 -13.66
N LEU A 146 -14.98 -8.73 -14.36
CA LEU A 146 -15.24 -7.29 -14.56
C LEU A 146 -15.04 -6.38 -13.31
N GLY A 147 -14.03 -6.64 -12.47
CA GLY A 147 -13.74 -5.76 -11.33
C GLY A 147 -14.79 -5.87 -10.21
N ARG A 148 -15.45 -7.02 -10.08
CA ARG A 148 -16.36 -7.28 -8.97
C ARG A 148 -15.53 -7.80 -7.80
N SER A 149 -15.60 -7.10 -6.66
CA SER A 149 -15.03 -7.59 -5.41
C SER A 149 -15.84 -8.79 -4.92
N ASP A 150 -15.15 -9.77 -4.34
CA ASP A 150 -15.77 -10.95 -3.72
C ASP A 150 -16.45 -10.60 -2.39
N LEU A 151 -16.22 -9.39 -1.88
CA LEU A 151 -16.70 -8.90 -0.59
C LEU A 151 -17.63 -7.69 -0.78
N GLY A 152 -18.68 -7.62 0.05
CA GLY A 152 -19.67 -6.55 -0.04
C GLY A 152 -19.26 -5.24 0.62
N THR A 153 -18.34 -5.30 1.60
CA THR A 153 -18.06 -4.15 2.48
C THR A 153 -16.60 -3.75 2.55
N LYS A 154 -15.71 -4.47 1.86
CA LYS A 154 -14.27 -4.21 1.90
C LYS A 154 -13.58 -4.62 0.61
N VAL A 155 -12.46 -3.95 0.30
CA VAL A 155 -11.52 -4.32 -0.75
C VAL A 155 -10.10 -4.15 -0.23
N THR A 156 -9.15 -4.92 -0.76
CA THR A 156 -7.73 -4.80 -0.40
C THR A 156 -6.97 -4.18 -1.56
N LEU A 157 -6.34 -3.03 -1.30
CA LEU A 157 -5.36 -2.42 -2.19
C LEU A 157 -3.98 -2.95 -1.83
N HIS A 158 -3.34 -3.66 -2.76
CA HIS A 158 -1.96 -4.13 -2.62
C HIS A 158 -1.09 -3.40 -3.63
N VAL A 159 -0.19 -2.55 -3.15
CA VAL A 159 0.83 -1.90 -3.96
C VAL A 159 2.14 -2.63 -3.73
N GLU A 160 2.54 -3.44 -4.70
CA GLU A 160 3.75 -4.27 -4.59
C GLU A 160 5.03 -3.43 -4.42
N ARG A 161 5.05 -2.22 -4.99
CA ARG A 161 6.23 -1.35 -5.03
C ARG A 161 5.87 0.10 -4.75
N ALA A 162 5.78 0.47 -3.48
CA ALA A 162 5.70 1.86 -3.07
C ALA A 162 7.13 2.44 -2.96
N GLY A 163 7.48 3.35 -3.87
CA GLY A 163 8.75 4.09 -3.90
C GLY A 163 8.58 5.41 -4.64
N THR A 164 9.59 6.27 -4.59
CA THR A 164 9.64 7.52 -5.39
C THR A 164 11.04 7.72 -5.96
N ALA A 165 11.16 8.62 -6.93
CA ALA A 165 12.44 9.03 -7.51
C ALA A 165 13.43 9.66 -6.52
N ALA A 166 13.05 9.88 -5.25
CA ALA A 166 13.98 10.27 -4.20
C ALA A 166 14.96 9.15 -3.80
N GLY A 167 14.67 7.89 -4.16
CA GLY A 167 15.44 6.73 -3.71
C GLY A 167 14.99 6.26 -2.32
N ARG A 168 15.94 5.89 -1.46
CA ARG A 168 15.64 5.32 -0.14
C ARG A 168 15.12 6.38 0.83
N GLU A 169 13.87 6.26 1.24
CA GLU A 169 13.23 7.16 2.19
C GLU A 169 12.07 6.50 2.93
N GLN A 170 11.23 7.29 3.62
CA GLN A 170 9.94 6.84 4.12
C GLN A 170 8.84 7.22 3.13
N VAL A 171 8.02 6.24 2.81
CA VAL A 171 6.87 6.39 1.92
C VAL A 171 5.59 5.95 2.60
N ARG A 172 4.45 6.42 2.09
CA ARG A 172 3.12 5.92 2.47
C ARG A 172 2.18 5.97 1.27
N LEU A 173 1.12 5.18 1.29
CA LEU A 173 0.04 5.33 0.35
C LEU A 173 -0.88 6.46 0.80
N GLU A 174 -1.28 7.28 -0.16
CA GLU A 174 -2.45 8.14 -0.09
C GLU A 174 -3.46 7.62 -1.09
N TRP A 175 -4.71 7.43 -0.68
CA TRP A 175 -5.74 6.82 -1.53
C TRP A 175 -7.10 7.43 -1.29
N TRP A 176 -7.94 7.36 -2.32
CA TRP A 176 -9.35 7.78 -2.36
C TRP A 176 -10.22 6.67 -2.90
N CYS A 177 -11.29 6.34 -2.18
CA CYS A 177 -12.30 5.37 -2.62
C CYS A 177 -13.70 5.97 -2.46
N ARG A 178 -14.38 6.27 -3.58
CA ARG A 178 -15.68 6.94 -3.58
C ARG A 178 -16.72 6.23 -4.45
N PRO A 179 -18.03 6.29 -4.11
CA PRO A 179 -19.07 5.80 -5.01
C PRO A 179 -18.96 6.46 -6.39
N PHE A 180 -19.10 5.67 -7.45
CA PHE A 180 -18.88 6.11 -8.82
C PHE A 180 -19.93 7.14 -9.29
N LEU A 181 -21.16 7.06 -8.77
CA LEU A 181 -22.30 7.87 -9.22
C LEU A 181 -22.48 9.20 -8.46
N ASP A 182 -21.72 9.48 -7.41
CA ASP A 182 -21.87 10.70 -6.58
C ASP A 182 -21.31 11.98 -7.24
N GLY A 183 -21.17 11.99 -8.56
CA GLY A 183 -20.68 13.14 -9.30
C GLY A 183 -19.19 13.40 -9.11
N LEU A 184 -18.61 14.20 -9.99
CA LEU A 184 -17.19 14.59 -9.95
C LEU A 184 -16.85 15.54 -8.77
N GLY A 185 -17.75 15.67 -7.79
CA GLY A 185 -17.56 16.45 -6.58
C GLY A 185 -16.50 15.83 -5.66
N HIS A 186 -15.52 16.62 -5.28
CA HIS A 186 -14.47 16.25 -4.34
C HIS A 186 -14.97 16.32 -2.88
N ASP A 187 -16.06 15.62 -2.53
CA ASP A 187 -16.45 15.53 -1.12
C ASP A 187 -16.79 14.10 -0.65
N GLN A 188 -15.82 13.58 0.11
CA GLN A 188 -15.97 12.87 1.38
C GLN A 188 -16.69 11.51 1.38
N LEU A 189 -16.06 10.52 0.75
CA LEU A 189 -15.74 9.26 1.44
C LEU A 189 -14.25 8.93 1.20
N SER A 190 -13.48 8.99 2.29
CA SER A 190 -12.11 8.46 2.49
C SER A 190 -10.93 9.04 1.68
N ARG A 191 -10.49 10.27 2.00
CA ARG A 191 -9.06 10.61 1.88
C ARG A 191 -8.31 10.10 3.09
N ASP A 192 -7.52 9.05 2.88
CA ASP A 192 -6.76 8.47 3.97
C ASP A 192 -5.33 8.08 3.55
N TYR A 193 -4.54 7.70 4.55
CA TYR A 193 -3.14 7.40 4.44
C TYR A 193 -2.78 6.13 5.20
N THR A 194 -1.86 5.36 4.65
CA THR A 194 -1.20 4.32 5.45
C THR A 194 -0.20 4.97 6.41
N ALA A 195 0.29 4.19 7.37
CA ALA A 195 1.48 4.56 8.13
C ALA A 195 2.68 4.79 7.21
N TRP A 196 3.62 5.62 7.65
CA TRP A 196 4.92 5.77 6.99
C TRP A 196 5.73 4.48 7.13
N MET A 197 6.24 3.98 6.01
CA MET A 197 7.06 2.78 5.92
C MET A 197 8.39 3.11 5.27
N PRO A 198 9.53 2.63 5.81
CA PRO A 198 10.82 2.80 5.15
C PRO A 198 10.87 1.95 3.87
N THR A 199 11.43 2.50 2.79
CA THR A 199 11.74 1.72 1.59
C THR A 199 12.93 0.80 1.86
N ASN A 200 12.89 -0.42 1.31
CA ASN A 200 13.96 -1.39 1.50
C ASN A 200 15.22 -1.03 0.67
N GLY A 201 16.28 -1.83 0.81
CA GLY A 201 17.44 -1.72 -0.09
C GLY A 201 17.08 -1.87 -1.56
N PRO A 202 17.94 -1.36 -2.47
CA PRO A 202 17.68 -1.42 -3.90
C PRO A 202 17.43 -2.85 -4.36
N ALA A 203 16.32 -3.04 -5.08
CA ALA A 203 16.02 -4.25 -5.83
C ALA A 203 16.22 -3.98 -7.32
N ALA A 204 15.81 -4.91 -8.20
CA ALA A 204 15.97 -4.76 -9.66
C ALA A 204 15.30 -3.51 -10.29
N TYR A 205 14.54 -2.73 -9.51
CA TYR A 205 13.72 -1.60 -9.98
C TYR A 205 13.71 -0.42 -8.99
N GLY A 206 14.79 -0.20 -8.23
CA GLY A 206 14.82 0.89 -7.25
C GLY A 206 14.53 0.49 -5.81
N SER A 207 14.59 1.49 -4.93
CA SER A 207 14.20 1.37 -3.52
C SER A 207 12.69 1.49 -3.37
N SER A 208 12.04 0.43 -2.88
CA SER A 208 10.59 0.39 -2.67
C SER A 208 10.20 -0.52 -1.51
N VAL A 209 8.93 -0.47 -1.11
CA VAL A 209 8.32 -1.35 -0.09
C VAL A 209 6.91 -1.76 -0.54
N PRO A 210 6.51 -3.03 -0.36
CA PRO A 210 5.12 -3.43 -0.59
C PRO A 210 4.23 -2.86 0.51
N ILE A 211 3.09 -2.29 0.15
CA ILE A 211 2.10 -1.75 1.08
C ILE A 211 0.73 -2.34 0.77
N THR A 212 0.14 -2.99 1.78
CA THR A 212 -1.23 -3.51 1.72
C THR A 212 -2.15 -2.66 2.58
N GLN A 213 -3.26 -2.20 2.02
CA GLN A 213 -4.29 -1.45 2.72
C GLN A 213 -5.65 -2.13 2.54
N VAL A 214 -6.36 -2.40 3.63
CA VAL A 214 -7.76 -2.83 3.59
C VAL A 214 -8.64 -1.59 3.65
N ILE A 215 -9.45 -1.38 2.62
CA ILE A 215 -10.45 -0.32 2.56
C ILE A 215 -11.77 -0.95 2.98
N SER A 216 -12.29 -0.54 4.14
CA SER A 216 -13.52 -1.05 4.74
C SER A 216 -14.62 0.01 4.79
N GLY A 217 -15.84 -0.38 5.18
CA GLY A 217 -16.98 0.55 5.26
C GLY A 217 -17.65 0.83 3.92
N LEU A 218 -17.38 -0.01 2.90
CA LEU A 218 -18.01 0.12 1.60
C LEU A 218 -19.46 -0.36 1.64
N THR A 219 -20.31 0.27 0.84
CA THR A 219 -21.69 -0.13 0.66
C THR A 219 -21.76 -1.33 -0.28
N PRO A 220 -22.47 -2.41 0.08
CA PRO A 220 -22.64 -3.55 -0.81
C PRO A 220 -23.35 -3.18 -2.11
N ASN A 221 -23.10 -3.98 -3.15
CA ASN A 221 -23.64 -3.81 -4.50
C ASN A 221 -23.32 -2.47 -5.20
N THR A 222 -22.36 -1.70 -4.68
CA THR A 222 -22.12 -0.31 -5.09
C THR A 222 -20.86 -0.23 -5.95
N MET A 223 -20.91 0.60 -6.99
CA MET A 223 -19.76 0.87 -7.86
C MET A 223 -18.89 1.95 -7.24
N TYR A 224 -17.57 1.77 -7.27
CA TYR A 224 -16.59 2.66 -6.70
C TYR A 224 -15.55 3.09 -7.71
N SER A 225 -15.00 4.29 -7.52
CA SER A 225 -13.75 4.72 -8.11
C SER A 225 -12.64 4.77 -7.05
N LEU A 226 -11.48 4.22 -7.39
CA LEU A 226 -10.30 4.08 -6.57
C LEU A 226 -9.12 4.77 -7.24
N GLN A 227 -8.51 5.72 -6.53
CA GLN A 227 -7.26 6.35 -6.92
C GLN A 227 -6.26 6.26 -5.78
N TRP A 228 -4.99 6.09 -6.10
CA TRP A 228 -3.92 6.08 -5.11
C TRP A 228 -2.65 6.74 -5.64
N ARG A 229 -1.78 7.16 -4.73
CA ARG A 229 -0.43 7.61 -5.04
C ARG A 229 0.50 7.31 -3.88
N VAL A 230 1.80 7.30 -4.16
CA VAL A 230 2.83 7.18 -3.12
C VAL A 230 3.25 8.58 -2.69
N LYS A 231 3.28 8.83 -1.38
CA LYS A 231 3.82 10.04 -0.76
C LYS A 231 5.20 9.72 -0.21
N SER A 232 6.14 10.66 -0.35
CA SER A 232 7.44 10.62 0.33
C SER A 232 7.60 11.81 1.27
N LYS A 233 8.67 11.81 2.06
CA LYS A 233 9.07 12.97 2.89
C LYS A 233 9.99 13.93 2.15
N SER A 234 10.49 13.56 0.97
CA SER A 234 11.34 14.42 0.14
C SER A 234 10.60 15.69 -0.27
N PRO A 235 11.17 16.89 -0.04
CA PRO A 235 10.61 18.14 -0.54
C PRO A 235 10.70 18.24 -2.07
N TYR A 236 11.58 17.47 -2.70
CA TYR A 236 11.79 17.46 -4.15
C TYR A 236 10.87 16.45 -4.87
N PHE A 237 10.53 15.33 -4.21
CA PHE A 237 9.66 14.28 -4.75
C PHE A 237 8.48 13.96 -3.82
N PRO A 238 7.66 14.95 -3.42
CA PRO A 238 6.72 14.81 -2.31
C PRO A 238 5.57 13.83 -2.58
N SER A 239 5.31 13.50 -3.84
CA SER A 239 4.30 12.53 -4.25
C SER A 239 4.52 12.06 -5.67
N THR A 240 4.16 10.81 -5.96
CA THR A 240 3.93 10.37 -7.34
C THR A 240 2.64 10.98 -7.90
N ARG A 241 2.41 10.83 -9.20
CA ARG A 241 1.10 11.06 -9.80
C ARG A 241 0.03 10.16 -9.16
N TRP A 242 -1.22 10.57 -9.31
CA TRP A 242 -2.36 9.69 -9.03
C TRP A 242 -2.42 8.55 -10.06
N LEU A 243 -2.64 7.36 -9.56
CA LEU A 243 -2.82 6.12 -10.31
C LEU A 243 -4.27 5.65 -10.17
N CYS A 244 -4.78 4.99 -11.21
CA CYS A 244 -6.06 4.31 -11.24
C CYS A 244 -5.89 2.93 -11.88
N LEU A 245 -6.92 2.07 -11.87
CA LEU A 245 -6.85 0.77 -12.53
C LEU A 245 -6.93 0.95 -14.06
N ASP A 246 -6.12 0.21 -14.82
CA ASP A 246 -5.93 0.38 -16.28
C ASP A 246 -7.16 0.09 -17.16
N ALA A 247 -8.30 -0.25 -16.57
CA ALA A 247 -9.55 -0.56 -17.28
C ALA A 247 -10.69 0.43 -17.03
N SER A 248 -10.49 1.47 -16.22
CA SER A 248 -11.50 2.52 -16.00
C SER A 248 -11.25 3.72 -16.91
N GLY A 249 -11.91 3.73 -18.08
CA GLY A 249 -11.98 4.95 -18.89
C GLY A 249 -12.61 6.11 -18.11
N ARG A 250 -12.45 7.36 -18.57
CA ARG A 250 -13.17 8.51 -18.00
C ARG A 250 -14.68 8.22 -18.04
N GLY A 251 -15.28 7.93 -16.89
CA GLY A 251 -16.69 7.55 -16.78
C GLY A 251 -16.96 6.05 -16.61
N GLN A 252 -15.98 5.26 -16.16
CA GLN A 252 -16.18 3.87 -15.74
C GLN A 252 -15.76 3.67 -14.28
N ALA A 253 -16.50 2.82 -13.57
CA ALA A 253 -16.15 2.44 -12.20
C ALA A 253 -14.93 1.53 -12.19
N ASP A 254 -14.07 1.67 -11.18
CA ASP A 254 -12.88 0.84 -10.98
C ASP A 254 -13.25 -0.55 -10.48
N PHE A 255 -14.21 -0.63 -9.56
CA PHE A 255 -14.74 -1.89 -9.06
C PHE A 255 -16.19 -1.78 -8.59
N ARG A 256 -16.85 -2.92 -8.41
CA ARG A 256 -18.16 -3.02 -7.76
C ARG A 256 -18.06 -3.96 -6.57
N THR A 257 -18.53 -3.55 -5.40
CA THR A 257 -18.63 -4.46 -4.25
C THR A 257 -19.60 -5.59 -4.55
N ALA A 258 -19.36 -6.78 -3.98
CA ALA A 258 -20.36 -7.83 -4.06
C ALA A 258 -21.70 -7.27 -3.57
N PRO A 259 -22.85 -7.67 -4.17
CA PRO A 259 -24.13 -7.40 -3.56
C PRO A 259 -24.06 -7.85 -2.11
N GLY A 260 -24.73 -7.10 -1.23
CA GLY A 260 -24.86 -7.51 0.15
C GLY A 260 -25.45 -8.90 0.08
N THR A 261 -24.62 -9.90 0.35
CA THR A 261 -25.14 -11.20 0.63
C THR A 261 -25.95 -10.96 1.89
N VAL A 262 -27.27 -11.01 1.77
CA VAL A 262 -28.03 -11.69 2.81
C VAL A 262 -27.62 -13.15 2.65
N SER A 263 -26.37 -13.45 2.99
CA SER A 263 -25.99 -14.80 3.30
C SER A 263 -26.67 -15.04 4.64
N VAL A 264 -27.51 -16.07 4.71
CA VAL A 264 -27.35 -17.02 5.81
C VAL A 264 -25.85 -17.29 5.78
N GLY A 265 -25.12 -16.78 6.76
CA GLY A 265 -23.67 -16.55 6.66
C GLY A 265 -22.95 -17.75 6.04
N ASP A 266 -21.72 -17.52 5.55
CA ASP A 266 -20.75 -18.56 5.85
C ASP A 266 -20.86 -18.74 7.37
N GLU A 267 -21.58 -19.79 7.78
CA GLU A 267 -21.43 -20.33 9.10
C GLU A 267 -19.91 -20.38 9.25
N PRO A 268 -19.31 -19.77 10.30
CA PRO A 268 -17.99 -20.22 10.66
C PRO A 268 -18.09 -21.75 10.58
N VAL A 269 -17.13 -22.42 9.94
CA VAL A 269 -16.97 -23.84 10.26
C VAL A 269 -16.71 -23.79 11.76
N LEU A 270 -17.81 -23.94 12.52
CA LEU A 270 -17.83 -24.13 13.93
C LEU A 270 -17.00 -25.38 14.01
N THR A 271 -15.73 -25.18 14.30
CA THR A 271 -14.96 -26.24 14.90
C THR A 271 -15.68 -26.37 16.23
N LEU A 272 -16.77 -27.15 16.23
CA LEU A 272 -17.65 -27.32 17.38
C LEU A 272 -16.71 -27.79 18.47
N GLN A 273 -16.40 -26.90 19.41
CA GLN A 273 -15.69 -27.31 20.60
C GLN A 273 -16.57 -28.38 21.22
N PRO A 274 -16.02 -29.57 21.53
CA PRO A 274 -16.80 -30.67 22.06
C PRO A 274 -17.46 -30.20 23.36
N MET A 275 -18.76 -29.97 23.29
CA MET A 275 -19.60 -29.64 24.44
C MET A 275 -20.57 -30.79 24.62
N ALA A 276 -20.56 -31.39 25.82
CA ALA A 276 -21.42 -32.50 26.16
C ALA A 276 -22.24 -32.14 27.39
N ALA A 277 -23.48 -32.60 27.42
CA ALA A 277 -24.32 -32.50 28.60
C ALA A 277 -24.66 -33.89 29.10
N PHE A 278 -24.35 -34.20 30.36
CA PHE A 278 -24.66 -35.48 30.97
C PHE A 278 -25.16 -35.32 32.41
N PRO A 279 -26.27 -35.97 32.79
CA PRO A 279 -27.20 -36.71 31.93
C PRO A 279 -27.97 -35.78 30.97
N ASN A 280 -28.36 -36.30 29.81
CA ASN A 280 -29.23 -35.61 28.86
C ASN A 280 -29.98 -36.65 28.00
N PRO A 281 -31.31 -36.84 28.17
CA PRO A 281 -32.23 -36.06 29.00
C PRO A 281 -31.95 -36.13 30.52
N PHE A 282 -32.43 -35.15 31.28
CA PHE A 282 -32.27 -35.06 32.74
C PHE A 282 -33.57 -34.65 33.43
N SER A 283 -33.73 -35.02 34.71
CA SER A 283 -34.94 -34.72 35.50
C SER A 283 -34.76 -33.67 36.59
N SER A 284 -33.53 -33.50 37.08
CA SER A 284 -33.22 -32.55 38.17
C SER A 284 -31.99 -31.69 37.89
N ARG A 285 -30.92 -32.27 37.31
CA ARG A 285 -29.68 -31.57 37.01
C ARG A 285 -28.95 -32.19 35.82
N THR A 286 -28.29 -31.37 35.02
CA THR A 286 -27.33 -31.80 33.99
C THR A 286 -26.00 -31.05 34.18
N GLN A 287 -24.89 -31.69 33.83
CA GLN A 287 -23.57 -31.05 33.77
C GLN A 287 -23.18 -30.83 32.32
N VAL A 288 -22.86 -29.59 31.98
CA VAL A 288 -22.34 -29.16 30.69
C VAL A 288 -20.81 -29.09 30.77
N GLN A 289 -20.15 -29.99 30.06
CA GLN A 289 -18.70 -30.07 29.95
C GLN A 289 -18.24 -29.42 28.64
N PHE A 290 -17.20 -28.59 28.69
CA PHE A 290 -16.65 -27.88 27.54
C PHE A 290 -15.14 -27.67 27.68
N ASP A 291 -14.46 -27.50 26.54
CA ASP A 291 -13.01 -27.27 26.45
C ASP A 291 -12.72 -25.81 26.08
N VAL A 292 -11.72 -25.22 26.73
CA VAL A 292 -11.21 -23.87 26.46
C VAL A 292 -9.73 -24.06 26.07
N LYS A 293 -9.35 -23.84 24.81
CA LYS A 293 -7.96 -24.07 24.37
C LYS A 293 -7.05 -22.89 24.69
N GLU A 294 -7.58 -21.67 24.69
CA GLU A 294 -6.86 -20.44 25.02
C GLU A 294 -7.49 -19.72 26.21
N THR A 295 -6.66 -19.23 27.14
CA THR A 295 -7.13 -18.47 28.30
C THR A 295 -7.81 -17.19 27.85
N GLY A 296 -9.07 -16.98 28.22
CA GLY A 296 -9.86 -15.87 27.70
C GLY A 296 -11.27 -15.79 28.29
N PRO A 297 -12.06 -14.78 27.88
CA PRO A 297 -13.46 -14.65 28.27
C PRO A 297 -14.30 -15.83 27.77
N VAL A 298 -15.12 -16.39 28.64
CA VAL A 298 -16.04 -17.49 28.36
C VAL A 298 -17.45 -17.12 28.84
N SER A 299 -18.43 -17.26 27.95
CA SER A 299 -19.85 -17.09 28.29
C SER A 299 -20.62 -18.38 27.97
N LEU A 300 -21.26 -18.96 28.97
CA LEU A 300 -22.13 -20.14 28.83
C LEU A 300 -23.54 -19.77 29.28
N ARG A 301 -24.50 -19.83 28.36
CA ARG A 301 -25.89 -19.40 28.58
C ARG A 301 -26.86 -20.50 28.19
N VAL A 302 -27.95 -20.64 28.92
CA VAL A 302 -29.08 -21.52 28.61
C VAL A 302 -30.18 -20.67 27.98
N LEU A 303 -30.66 -21.10 26.82
CA LEU A 303 -31.70 -20.44 26.03
C LEU A 303 -32.90 -21.38 25.86
N ASP A 304 -34.11 -20.83 25.77
CA ASP A 304 -35.28 -21.60 25.33
C ASP A 304 -35.34 -21.73 23.80
N VAL A 305 -36.32 -22.48 23.27
CA VAL A 305 -36.49 -22.71 21.83
C VAL A 305 -36.77 -21.44 21.02
N SER A 306 -37.15 -20.33 21.67
CA SER A 306 -37.35 -19.03 21.03
C SER A 306 -36.09 -18.16 21.03
N GLY A 307 -34.99 -18.66 21.60
CA GLY A 307 -33.73 -17.92 21.74
C GLY A 307 -33.71 -16.94 22.91
N ARG A 308 -34.71 -16.99 23.81
CA ARG A 308 -34.74 -16.14 25.00
C ARG A 308 -33.83 -16.73 26.09
N LEU A 309 -33.06 -15.85 26.73
CA LEU A 309 -32.19 -16.18 27.87
C LEU A 309 -33.01 -16.74 29.04
N VAL A 310 -32.66 -17.97 29.44
CA VAL A 310 -33.20 -18.65 30.61
C VAL A 310 -32.27 -18.47 31.79
N ARG A 311 -30.97 -18.74 31.61
CA ARG A 311 -29.97 -18.61 32.67
C ARG A 311 -28.54 -18.48 32.13
N THR A 312 -27.71 -17.69 32.79
CA THR A 312 -26.27 -17.58 32.56
C THR A 312 -25.55 -18.49 33.55
N LEU A 313 -24.77 -19.45 33.05
CA LEU A 313 -24.04 -20.42 33.86
C LEU A 313 -22.58 -20.01 34.08
N VAL A 314 -21.99 -19.31 33.12
CA VAL A 314 -20.62 -18.79 33.16
C VAL A 314 -20.61 -17.47 32.39
N ASP A 315 -19.94 -16.44 32.94
CA ASP A 315 -19.68 -15.17 32.25
C ASP A 315 -18.41 -14.53 32.83
N GLU A 316 -17.27 -15.19 32.64
CA GLU A 316 -15.99 -14.80 33.24
C GLU A 316 -14.79 -15.28 32.42
N THR A 317 -13.59 -14.80 32.75
CA THR A 317 -12.34 -15.28 32.14
C THR A 317 -11.97 -16.64 32.71
N ARG A 318 -11.75 -17.64 31.83
CA ARG A 318 -11.31 -18.99 32.22
C ARG A 318 -9.93 -19.30 31.63
N PHE A 319 -9.13 -20.05 32.39
CA PHE A 319 -7.86 -20.59 31.91
C PHE A 319 -8.08 -21.71 30.90
N SER A 320 -7.08 -21.97 30.05
CA SER A 320 -7.11 -23.09 29.12
C SER A 320 -7.22 -24.43 29.87
N GLY A 321 -8.09 -25.32 29.40
CA GLY A 321 -8.36 -26.64 29.94
C GLY A 321 -9.84 -27.01 29.89
N ASN A 322 -10.17 -28.20 30.41
CA ASN A 322 -11.54 -28.69 30.50
C ASN A 322 -12.28 -28.03 31.67
N HIS A 323 -13.50 -27.58 31.42
CA HIS A 323 -14.39 -26.98 32.42
C HIS A 323 -15.75 -27.67 32.44
N GLU A 324 -16.43 -27.58 33.57
CA GLU A 324 -17.79 -28.04 33.74
C GLU A 324 -18.64 -26.99 34.45
N SER A 325 -19.90 -26.88 34.05
CA SER A 325 -20.91 -26.08 34.74
C SER A 325 -22.23 -26.82 34.75
N ALA A 326 -23.03 -26.65 35.79
CA ALA A 326 -24.25 -27.41 35.97
C ALA A 326 -25.50 -26.54 35.89
N TRP A 327 -26.57 -27.12 35.35
CA TRP A 327 -27.89 -26.50 35.33
C TRP A 327 -28.94 -27.41 35.96
N ASP A 328 -29.79 -26.83 36.78
CA ASP A 328 -30.82 -27.48 37.62
C ASP A 328 -32.25 -27.22 37.13
N GLY A 329 -32.41 -26.67 35.92
CA GLY A 329 -33.72 -26.34 35.37
C GLY A 329 -34.36 -25.11 36.03
N ILE A 330 -33.55 -24.21 36.60
CA ILE A 330 -34.00 -22.95 37.19
C ILE A 330 -33.54 -21.77 36.30
N ASP A 331 -34.40 -20.76 36.14
CA ASP A 331 -34.12 -19.52 35.38
C ASP A 331 -33.38 -18.43 36.22
N GLU A 332 -33.10 -17.27 35.61
CA GLU A 332 -32.48 -16.11 36.28
C GLU A 332 -33.30 -15.58 37.48
N HIS A 333 -34.60 -15.85 37.54
CA HIS A 333 -35.50 -15.38 38.61
C HIS A 333 -35.65 -16.41 39.73
N GLY A 334 -34.90 -17.52 39.69
CA GLY A 334 -34.99 -18.59 40.68
C GLY A 334 -36.22 -19.48 40.50
N GLN A 335 -36.91 -19.41 39.36
CA GLN A 335 -38.11 -20.20 39.09
C GLN A 335 -37.78 -21.43 38.24
N HIS A 336 -38.47 -22.53 38.50
CA HIS A 336 -38.31 -23.73 37.70
C HIS A 336 -38.96 -23.58 36.31
N VAL A 337 -38.18 -23.85 35.26
CA VAL A 337 -38.68 -23.79 33.88
C VAL A 337 -39.49 -25.02 33.51
N ALA A 338 -40.35 -24.96 32.48
CA ALA A 338 -41.16 -26.10 32.06
C ALA A 338 -40.29 -27.26 31.54
N ALA A 339 -40.81 -28.51 31.61
CA ALA A 339 -40.21 -29.62 30.89
C ALA A 339 -40.20 -29.30 29.38
N GLY A 340 -39.08 -29.56 28.70
CA GLY A 340 -38.89 -29.12 27.34
C GLY A 340 -37.44 -29.15 26.86
N VAL A 341 -37.25 -28.63 25.66
CA VAL A 341 -35.93 -28.53 25.02
C VAL A 341 -35.36 -27.14 25.26
N TYR A 342 -34.09 -27.11 25.64
CA TYR A 342 -33.30 -25.91 25.87
C TYR A 342 -31.96 -26.05 25.14
N PHE A 343 -31.23 -24.95 25.00
CA PHE A 343 -29.93 -24.93 24.33
C PHE A 343 -28.91 -24.25 25.24
N ALA A 344 -27.85 -24.98 25.60
CA ALA A 344 -26.64 -24.37 26.15
C ALA A 344 -25.84 -23.78 24.99
N HIS A 345 -25.56 -22.49 25.06
CA HIS A 345 -24.80 -21.71 24.09
C HIS A 345 -23.51 -21.23 24.76
N LEU A 346 -22.38 -21.73 24.26
CA LEU A 346 -21.04 -21.38 24.69
C LEU A 346 -20.43 -20.40 23.69
N GLU A 347 -19.84 -19.32 24.17
CA GLU A 347 -19.03 -18.38 23.39
C GLU A 347 -17.66 -18.24 24.06
N THR A 348 -16.60 -18.45 23.28
CA THR A 348 -15.20 -18.25 23.67
C THR A 348 -14.50 -17.37 22.62
N THR A 349 -13.24 -17.00 22.86
CA THR A 349 -12.40 -16.32 21.87
C THR A 349 -12.17 -17.14 20.61
N GLU A 350 -12.31 -18.47 20.70
CA GLU A 350 -12.06 -19.42 19.62
C GLU A 350 -13.29 -19.66 18.75
N GLY A 351 -14.50 -19.44 19.28
CA GLY A 351 -15.73 -19.70 18.55
C GLY A 351 -16.94 -19.90 19.46
N LYS A 352 -18.00 -20.47 18.88
CA LYS A 352 -19.25 -20.77 19.58
C LYS A 352 -19.49 -22.28 19.61
N SER A 353 -20.31 -22.76 20.53
CA SER A 353 -20.79 -24.14 20.55
C SER A 353 -22.20 -24.19 21.11
N VAL A 354 -23.02 -25.12 20.62
CA VAL A 354 -24.41 -25.28 21.08
C VAL A 354 -24.65 -26.73 21.44
N GLN A 355 -25.22 -26.97 22.62
CA GLN A 355 -25.61 -28.29 23.10
C GLN A 355 -27.08 -28.28 23.49
N ARG A 356 -27.86 -29.18 22.88
CA ARG A 356 -29.27 -29.38 23.23
C ARG A 356 -29.37 -30.00 24.62
N LEU A 357 -30.20 -29.43 25.49
CA LEU A 357 -30.54 -29.94 26.81
C LEU A 357 -32.02 -30.35 26.84
N THR A 358 -32.32 -31.56 27.30
CA THR A 358 -33.70 -32.06 27.38
C THR A 358 -34.09 -32.26 28.83
N LEU A 359 -34.92 -31.37 29.36
CA LEU A 359 -35.48 -31.49 30.71
C LEU A 359 -36.78 -32.28 30.65
N VAL A 360 -36.82 -33.42 31.33
CA VAL A 360 -38.02 -34.21 31.56
C VAL A 360 -38.46 -34.05 33.02
N ARG A 361 -39.76 -34.19 33.31
CA ARG A 361 -40.27 -34.15 34.69
C ARG A 361 -40.96 -35.44 35.05
#